data_AF-A0A528TV73-F1
#
_entry.id   AF-A0A528TV73-F1
#
_cell.length_a   1.000
_cell.length_b   1.000
_cell.length_c   1.000
_cell.angle_alpha   90.00
_cell.angle_beta   90.00
_cell.angle_gamma   90.00
#
_symmetry.space_group_name_H-M   'P 1'
#
loop_
_entity.id
_entity.type
_entity.pdbx_description
1 polymer ?
#
loop_
_entity_poly.entity_id
_entity_poly.type
_entity_poly.pdbx_seq_one_letter_code
_entity_poly.pdbx_strand_id
1 'polypeptide(L)'
;MRTYGHSPKAARYAGISETRIILTAMMISGALAGMMALNPVMGDQHNVAIDFVSGAGYVGIAVALMGRLHPVGIVLAAILFGMLYQGGAELAFEMPAISRDMIVIIQGLVILFAGALEHMFRPYIQALFASVSPKSVGMQAVKGKGA
;
A
#
# COMPACT_ATOMS: atom_id res chain seq x y z
N MET A 1 1.66 2.00 -16.80
CA MET A 1 2.69 1.55 -15.83
C MET A 1 2.64 0.06 -15.46
N ARG A 2 1.51 -0.66 -15.55
CA ARG A 2 1.47 -2.11 -15.24
C ARG A 2 2.31 -2.99 -16.19
N THR A 3 2.47 -2.57 -17.44
CA THR A 3 3.31 -3.24 -18.46
C THR A 3 4.80 -3.27 -18.08
N TYR A 4 5.31 -2.24 -17.41
CA TYR A 4 6.69 -2.18 -16.92
C TYR A 4 6.93 -3.15 -15.75
N GLY A 5 5.93 -3.31 -14.86
CA GLY A 5 6.04 -4.20 -13.69
C GLY A 5 6.02 -5.69 -14.01
N HIS A 6 5.49 -6.10 -15.17
CA HIS A 6 5.43 -7.51 -15.57
C HIS A 6 6.56 -7.93 -16.52
N SER A 7 7.04 -7.06 -17.42
CA SER A 7 8.21 -7.37 -18.26
C SER A 7 8.86 -6.09 -18.83
N PRO A 8 10.02 -5.68 -18.32
CA PRO A 8 10.77 -4.51 -18.84
C PRO A 8 11.13 -4.66 -20.32
N LYS A 9 11.40 -5.89 -20.77
CA LYS A 9 11.71 -6.21 -22.17
C LYS A 9 10.52 -5.99 -23.10
N ALA A 10 9.30 -6.32 -22.66
CA ALA A 10 8.08 -6.09 -23.44
C ALA A 10 7.73 -4.59 -23.51
N ALA A 11 8.00 -3.84 -22.44
CA ALA A 11 7.75 -2.39 -22.40
C ALA A 11 8.69 -1.60 -23.35
N ARG A 12 9.97 -2.01 -23.47
CA ARG A 12 10.90 -1.48 -24.48
C ARG A 12 10.45 -1.78 -25.91
N TYR A 13 9.94 -2.99 -26.16
CA TYR A 13 9.38 -3.36 -27.46
C TYR A 13 8.11 -2.57 -27.82
N ALA A 14 7.35 -2.11 -26.83
CA ALA A 14 6.17 -1.27 -27.00
C ALA A 14 6.49 0.23 -27.18
N GLY A 15 7.77 0.62 -27.31
CA GLY A 15 8.18 2.02 -27.52
C GLY A 15 8.10 2.92 -26.29
N ILE A 16 7.93 2.35 -25.09
CA ILE A 16 7.86 3.11 -23.84
C ILE A 16 9.28 3.42 -23.38
N SER A 17 9.61 4.70 -23.18
CA SER A 17 10.94 5.10 -22.69
C SER A 17 11.08 4.87 -21.18
N GLU A 18 11.90 3.86 -20.84
CA GLU A 18 12.26 3.47 -19.47
C GLU A 18 12.69 4.65 -18.61
N THR A 19 13.63 5.42 -19.16
CA THR A 19 14.26 6.54 -18.47
C THR A 19 13.23 7.61 -18.11
N ARG A 20 12.25 7.91 -18.97
CA ARG A 20 11.23 8.93 -18.66
C ARG A 20 10.29 8.46 -17.56
N ILE A 21 9.91 7.18 -17.54
CA ILE A 21 9.04 6.64 -16.48
C ILE A 21 9.77 6.64 -15.14
N ILE A 22 11.03 6.22 -15.10
CA ILE A 22 11.83 6.22 -13.87
C ILE A 22 12.04 7.64 -13.37
N LEU A 23 12.43 8.57 -14.25
CA LEU A 23 12.65 9.98 -13.89
C LEU A 23 11.37 10.66 -13.40
N THR A 24 10.25 10.48 -14.09
CA THR A 24 8.96 11.06 -13.66
C THR A 24 8.49 10.48 -12.33
N ALA A 25 8.64 9.16 -12.13
CA ALA A 25 8.29 8.53 -10.85
C ALA A 25 9.16 9.03 -9.70
N MET A 26 10.49 9.14 -9.90
CA MET A 26 11.43 9.63 -8.89
C MET A 26 11.24 11.11 -8.58
N MET A 27 10.94 11.94 -9.59
CA MET A 27 10.64 13.36 -9.36
C MET A 27 9.34 13.53 -8.56
N ILE A 28 8.29 12.76 -8.88
CA ILE A 28 7.02 12.84 -8.15
C ILE A 28 7.17 12.34 -6.71
N SER A 29 7.83 11.19 -6.49
CA SER A 29 8.04 10.67 -5.14
C SER A 29 8.92 11.59 -4.30
N GLY A 30 9.98 12.14 -4.88
CA GLY A 30 10.85 13.11 -4.23
C GLY A 30 10.12 14.41 -3.87
N ALA A 31 9.28 14.93 -4.76
CA ALA A 31 8.46 16.11 -4.48
C ALA A 31 7.47 15.87 -3.33
N LEU A 32 6.79 14.72 -3.30
CA LEU A 32 5.86 14.35 -2.24
C LEU A 32 6.57 14.16 -0.88
N ALA A 33 7.71 13.47 -0.88
CA ALA A 33 8.52 13.28 0.33
C ALA A 33 9.06 14.62 0.86
N GLY A 34 9.48 15.51 -0.04
CA GLY A 34 9.89 16.87 0.30
C GLY A 34 8.76 17.67 0.95
N MET A 35 7.57 17.67 0.37
CA MET A 35 6.41 18.38 0.93
C MET A 35 6.02 17.88 2.32
N MET A 36 6.14 16.58 2.57
CA MET A 36 5.90 15.99 3.89
C MET A 36 6.92 16.49 4.93
N ALA A 37 8.20 16.60 4.55
CA ALA A 37 9.27 17.05 5.44
C ALA A 37 9.20 18.56 5.79
N LEU A 38 8.56 19.39 4.96
CA LEU A 38 8.45 20.83 5.22
C LEU A 38 7.71 21.13 6.54
N ASN A 39 6.66 20.38 6.86
CA ASN A 39 5.83 20.64 8.04
C ASN A 39 6.60 20.49 9.37
N PRO A 40 7.26 19.35 9.67
CA PRO A 40 8.02 19.21 10.93
C PRO A 40 9.28 20.08 11.00
N VAL A 41 9.95 20.34 9.88
CA VAL A 41 11.20 21.12 9.85
C VAL A 41 10.95 22.62 10.00
N MET A 42 9.97 23.18 9.30
CA MET A 42 9.70 24.62 9.31
C MET A 42 8.63 25.03 10.32
N GLY A 43 7.72 24.13 10.72
CA GLY A 43 6.58 24.45 11.58
C GLY A 43 6.81 24.14 13.06
N ASP A 44 7.21 22.90 13.38
CA ASP A 44 7.25 22.42 14.76
C ASP A 44 8.61 22.70 15.42
N GLN A 45 9.67 22.03 14.99
CA GLN A 45 10.96 22.05 15.70
C GLN A 45 11.86 23.24 15.35
N HIS A 46 11.60 23.93 14.22
CA HIS A 46 12.45 24.99 13.65
C HIS A 46 13.94 24.59 13.52
N ASN A 47 14.23 23.30 13.62
CA ASN A 47 15.54 22.69 13.70
C ASN A 47 15.44 21.30 13.06
N VAL A 48 16.52 20.87 12.42
CA VAL A 48 16.59 19.51 11.87
C VAL A 48 16.85 18.55 13.03
N ALA A 49 15.80 17.95 13.58
CA ALA A 49 15.98 16.87 14.54
C ALA A 49 16.62 15.66 13.85
N ILE A 50 17.53 14.98 14.54
CA ILE A 50 18.33 13.86 14.00
C ILE A 50 17.45 12.66 13.57
N ASP A 51 16.17 12.62 13.94
CA ASP A 51 15.26 11.49 13.68
C ASP A 51 13.84 11.88 13.25
N PHE A 52 13.62 13.05 12.64
CA PHE A 52 12.26 13.52 12.32
C PHE A 52 11.47 12.61 11.33
N VAL A 53 12.17 11.79 10.53
CA VAL A 53 11.56 10.81 9.59
C VAL A 53 11.54 9.39 10.18
N SER A 54 12.08 9.19 11.39
CA SER A 54 12.25 7.86 11.97
C SER A 54 10.92 7.11 12.04
N GLY A 55 10.91 5.88 11.51
CA GLY A 55 9.72 5.01 11.45
C GLY A 55 8.75 5.26 10.29
N ALA A 56 8.71 6.45 9.67
CA ALA A 56 7.73 6.76 8.61
C ALA A 56 7.89 5.85 7.37
N GLY A 57 9.13 5.56 6.97
CA GLY A 57 9.42 4.66 5.86
C GLY A 57 9.01 3.21 6.12
N TYR A 58 9.17 2.72 7.35
CA TYR A 58 8.76 1.38 7.75
C TYR A 58 7.24 1.21 7.68
N VAL A 59 6.49 2.18 8.21
CA VAL A 59 5.03 2.21 8.12
C VAL A 59 4.57 2.28 6.66
N GLY A 60 5.28 3.05 5.82
CA GLY A 60 5.01 3.15 4.39
C GLY A 60 5.07 1.81 3.64
N ILE A 61 5.99 0.91 4.01
CA ILE A 61 6.06 -0.43 3.42
C ILE A 61 4.79 -1.23 3.76
N ALA A 62 4.37 -1.20 5.02
CA ALA A 62 3.19 -1.93 5.46
C ALA A 62 1.90 -1.38 4.81
N VAL A 63 1.78 -0.06 4.69
CA VAL A 63 0.67 0.61 3.99
C VAL A 63 0.62 0.21 2.51
N ALA A 64 1.78 0.11 1.85
CA ALA A 64 1.86 -0.30 0.45
C ALA A 64 1.40 -1.76 0.24
N LEU A 65 1.74 -2.65 1.18
CA LEU A 65 1.32 -4.05 1.17
C LEU A 65 -0.18 -4.18 1.43
N MET A 66 -0.72 -3.49 2.44
CA MET A 66 -2.15 -3.44 2.75
C MET A 66 -2.97 -2.91 1.55
N GLY A 67 -2.42 -1.94 0.82
CA GLY A 67 -3.03 -1.38 -0.39
C GLY A 67 -2.92 -2.26 -1.64
N ARG A 68 -2.29 -3.45 -1.57
CA ARG A 68 -2.10 -4.40 -2.69
C ARG A 68 -1.44 -3.80 -3.94
N LEU A 69 -0.55 -2.82 -3.76
CA LEU A 69 0.04 -2.04 -4.87
C LEU A 69 -1.01 -1.35 -5.76
N HIS A 70 -2.25 -1.18 -5.27
CA HIS A 70 -3.30 -0.43 -5.95
C HIS A 70 -3.32 1.01 -5.42
N PRO A 71 -3.21 2.04 -6.29
CA PRO A 71 -3.04 3.42 -5.85
C PRO A 71 -4.16 3.89 -4.93
N VAL A 72 -5.41 3.50 -5.19
CA VAL A 72 -6.56 3.87 -4.34
C VAL A 72 -6.48 3.21 -2.97
N GLY A 73 -6.02 1.95 -2.89
CA GLY A 73 -5.90 1.24 -1.63
C GLY A 73 -4.79 1.84 -0.75
N ILE A 74 -3.68 2.23 -1.38
CA ILE A 74 -2.56 2.90 -0.71
C ILE A 74 -3.01 4.25 -0.12
N VAL A 75 -3.77 5.05 -0.87
CA VAL A 75 -4.24 6.36 -0.39
C VAL A 75 -5.16 6.21 0.83
N LEU A 76 -6.12 5.29 0.78
CA LEU A 76 -7.03 5.06 1.92
C LEU A 76 -6.28 4.56 3.16
N ALA A 77 -5.34 3.63 2.98
CA ALA A 77 -4.51 3.14 4.07
C ALA A 77 -3.58 4.24 4.61
N ALA A 78 -2.96 5.06 3.76
CA ALA A 78 -2.12 6.17 4.19
C ALA A 78 -2.90 7.20 5.02
N ILE A 79 -4.15 7.51 4.65
CA ILE A 79 -5.02 8.41 5.41
C ILE A 79 -5.33 7.82 6.80
N LEU A 80 -5.70 6.54 6.87
CA LEU A 80 -5.96 5.87 8.15
C LEU A 80 -4.74 5.91 9.08
N PHE A 81 -3.57 5.56 8.55
CA PHE A 81 -2.33 5.53 9.32
C PHE A 81 -1.87 6.94 9.71
N GLY A 82 -2.07 7.93 8.84
CA GLY A 82 -1.81 9.34 9.14
C GLY A 82 -2.69 9.85 10.28
N MET A 83 -3.99 9.55 10.26
CA MET A 83 -4.91 9.89 11.35
C MET A 83 -4.52 9.22 12.67
N LEU A 84 -4.15 7.93 12.63
CA LEU A 84 -3.75 7.20 13.83
C LEU A 84 -2.43 7.74 14.41
N TYR A 85 -1.49 8.13 13.56
CA TYR A 85 -0.22 8.71 13.98
C TYR A 85 -0.41 10.10 14.58
N GLN A 86 -1.09 11.01 13.87
CA GLN A 86 -1.30 12.38 14.33
C GLN A 86 -2.26 12.44 15.52
N GLY A 87 -3.38 11.72 15.45
CA GLY A 87 -4.35 11.66 16.55
C GLY A 87 -3.80 10.95 17.78
N GLY A 88 -2.98 9.91 17.59
CA GLY A 88 -2.29 9.28 18.69
C GLY A 88 -1.23 10.19 19.33
N ALA A 89 -0.52 11.00 18.53
CA ALA A 89 0.42 11.97 19.06
C ALA A 89 -0.28 12.99 19.96
N GLU A 90 -1.43 13.53 19.54
CA GLU A 90 -2.25 14.44 20.36
C GLU A 90 -2.70 13.78 21.68
N LEU A 91 -3.20 12.55 21.60
CA LEU A 91 -3.62 11.78 22.78
C LEU A 91 -2.46 11.52 23.75
N ALA A 92 -1.26 11.27 23.24
CA ALA A 92 -0.07 11.07 24.07
C ALA A 92 0.36 12.36 24.78
N PHE A 93 0.04 13.53 24.23
CA PHE A 93 0.27 14.81 24.89
C PHE A 93 -0.78 15.08 25.99
N GLU A 94 -2.05 14.78 25.75
CA GLU A 94 -3.13 15.04 26.72
C GLU A 94 -3.20 13.98 27.84
N MET A 95 -2.85 12.73 27.55
CA MET A 95 -2.98 11.60 28.48
C MET A 95 -1.61 10.97 28.76
N PRO A 96 -1.01 11.20 29.96
CA PRO A 96 0.32 10.66 30.32
C PRO A 96 0.41 9.13 30.33
N ALA A 97 -0.73 8.44 30.37
CA ALA A 97 -0.81 6.98 30.34
C ALA A 97 -0.61 6.39 28.93
N ILE A 98 -0.68 7.21 27.88
CA ILE A 98 -0.58 6.76 26.48
C ILE A 98 0.75 7.25 25.90
N SER A 99 1.64 6.32 25.58
CA SER A 99 2.91 6.65 24.93
C SER A 99 2.85 6.47 23.41
N ARG A 100 3.79 7.09 22.70
CA ARG A 100 3.90 6.94 21.24
C ARG A 100 4.12 5.49 20.80
N ASP A 101 4.80 4.69 21.61
CA ASP A 101 5.05 3.27 21.34
C ASP A 101 3.75 2.46 21.30
N MET A 102 2.75 2.82 22.11
CA MET A 102 1.44 2.16 22.07
C MET A 102 0.75 2.35 20.72
N ILE A 103 0.87 3.54 20.11
CA ILE A 103 0.32 3.84 18.79
C ILE A 103 0.98 2.95 17.73
N VAL A 104 2.32 2.80 17.81
CA VAL A 104 3.08 1.95 16.89
C VAL A 104 2.66 0.48 17.02
N ILE A 105 2.41 0.00 18.25
CA ILE A 105 1.89 -1.35 18.50
C ILE A 105 0.50 -1.50 17.89
N ILE A 106 -0.41 -0.53 18.07
CA ILE A 106 -1.75 -0.57 17.47
C ILE A 106 -1.65 -0.59 15.94
N GLN A 107 -0.79 0.25 15.34
CA GLN A 107 -0.51 0.22 13.90
C GLN A 107 -0.04 -1.17 13.45
N GLY A 108 0.89 -1.78 14.18
CA GLY A 108 1.37 -3.13 13.93
C GLY A 108 0.25 -4.19 13.98
N LEU A 109 -0.64 -4.09 14.97
CA LEU A 109 -1.81 -4.98 15.07
C LEU A 109 -2.77 -4.77 13.90
N VAL A 110 -3.02 -3.53 13.48
CA VAL A 110 -3.84 -3.23 12.31
C VAL A 110 -3.23 -3.86 11.06
N ILE A 111 -1.92 -3.76 10.86
CA ILE A 111 -1.23 -4.39 9.74
C ILE A 111 -1.37 -5.91 9.80
N LEU A 112 -1.13 -6.50 10.99
CA LEU A 112 -1.22 -7.94 11.22
C LEU A 112 -2.63 -8.46 10.90
N PHE A 113 -3.67 -7.83 11.46
CA PHE A 113 -5.05 -8.24 11.21
C PHE A 113 -5.48 -7.97 9.78
N ALA A 114 -5.16 -6.81 9.20
CA ALA A 114 -5.50 -6.52 7.81
C ALA A 114 -4.84 -7.51 6.83
N GLY A 115 -3.56 -7.83 7.04
CA GLY A 115 -2.84 -8.82 6.24
C GLY A 115 -3.35 -10.25 6.45
N ALA A 116 -3.63 -10.64 7.70
CA ALA A 116 -4.16 -11.97 8.01
C ALA A 116 -5.57 -12.19 7.45
N LEU A 117 -6.45 -11.17 7.59
CA LEU A 117 -7.79 -11.19 7.03
C LEU A 117 -7.74 -11.32 5.50
N GLU A 118 -6.82 -10.67 4.80
CA GLU A 118 -6.68 -10.83 3.35
C GLU A 118 -6.43 -12.30 2.94
N HIS A 119 -5.54 -13.00 3.65
CA HIS A 119 -5.30 -14.42 3.40
C HIS A 119 -6.51 -15.31 3.75
N MET A 120 -7.29 -14.92 4.75
CA MET A 120 -8.48 -15.67 5.20
C MET A 120 -9.72 -15.40 4.33
N PHE A 121 -9.89 -14.20 3.79
CA PHE A 121 -11.02 -13.82 2.93
C PHE A 121 -10.89 -14.36 1.50
N ARG A 122 -9.68 -14.65 1.03
CA ARG A 122 -9.44 -15.15 -0.33
C ARG A 122 -10.19 -16.45 -0.66
N PRO A 123 -10.17 -17.52 0.18
CA PRO A 123 -10.98 -18.70 -0.06
C PRO A 123 -12.49 -18.45 0.12
N TYR A 124 -12.88 -17.56 1.05
CA TYR A 124 -14.29 -17.30 1.35
C TYR A 124 -15.00 -16.51 0.23
N ILE A 125 -14.34 -15.49 -0.31
CA ILE A 125 -14.85 -14.71 -1.44
C ILE A 125 -14.84 -15.56 -2.72
N GLN A 126 -13.86 -16.45 -2.92
CA GLN A 126 -13.87 -17.37 -4.05
C GLN A 126 -15.01 -18.39 -3.96
N ALA A 127 -15.31 -18.91 -2.78
CA ALA A 127 -16.45 -19.79 -2.56
C ALA A 127 -17.79 -19.07 -2.82
N LEU A 128 -17.90 -17.81 -2.40
CA LEU A 128 -19.08 -16.98 -2.63
C LEU A 128 -19.24 -16.53 -4.09
N PHE A 129 -18.15 -16.29 -4.82
CA PHE A 129 -18.22 -15.95 -6.25
C PHE A 129 -18.42 -17.20 -7.13
N ALA A 130 -17.91 -18.36 -6.71
CA ALA A 130 -18.15 -19.64 -7.36
C ALA A 130 -19.63 -20.08 -7.24
N SER A 131 -20.34 -19.67 -6.18
CA SER A 131 -21.78 -19.92 -6.05
C SER A 131 -22.66 -18.95 -6.85
N VAL A 132 -22.10 -17.84 -7.34
CA VAL A 132 -22.83 -16.80 -8.09
C VAL A 132 -22.48 -16.79 -9.60
N SER A 133 -21.41 -17.45 -10.03
CA SER A 133 -21.06 -17.55 -11.45
C SER A 133 -21.98 -18.55 -12.17
N PRO A 134 -22.83 -18.13 -13.14
CA PRO A 134 -23.68 -19.05 -13.88
C PRO A 134 -22.79 -19.97 -14.74
N LYS A 135 -23.04 -21.27 -14.67
CA LYS A 135 -22.59 -22.23 -15.68
C LYS A 135 -23.07 -21.78 -17.07
N SER A 136 -22.17 -21.27 -17.89
CA SER A 136 -22.33 -21.23 -19.35
C SER A 136 -20.97 -20.94 -20.00
N VAL A 137 -20.42 -21.65 -20.98
CA VAL A 137 -20.84 -22.77 -21.83
C VAL A 137 -19.53 -23.27 -22.49
N GLY A 138 -19.40 -24.59 -22.72
CA GLY A 138 -18.64 -25.11 -23.87
C GLY A 138 -17.15 -25.46 -23.70
N MET A 139 -16.83 -26.43 -22.84
CA MET A 139 -15.66 -27.31 -23.06
C MET A 139 -16.09 -28.77 -22.89
N GLN A 140 -17.04 -29.20 -23.73
CA GLN A 140 -17.34 -30.61 -23.98
C GLN A 140 -17.44 -30.80 -25.50
N ALA A 141 -16.31 -30.81 -26.19
CA ALA A 141 -16.21 -31.42 -27.52
C ALA A 141 -14.74 -31.67 -27.92
N VAL A 142 -13.91 -32.15 -26.99
CA VAL A 142 -12.72 -32.91 -27.36
C VAL A 142 -12.84 -34.24 -26.65
N LYS A 143 -13.09 -35.31 -27.44
CA LYS A 143 -12.80 -36.74 -27.20
C LYS A 143 -13.98 -37.65 -27.54
N GLY A 144 -14.03 -38.12 -28.78
CA GLY A 144 -14.89 -39.21 -29.21
C GLY A 144 -14.58 -39.70 -30.63
N LYS A 145 -13.93 -40.86 -30.71
CA LYS A 145 -13.70 -41.76 -31.87
C LYS A 145 -12.50 -41.48 -32.77
N GLY A 146 -11.41 -42.19 -32.50
CA GLY A 146 -10.87 -43.16 -33.46
C GLY A 146 -11.92 -44.09 -34.08
N ALA A 147 -11.88 -44.14 -35.41
CA ALA A 147 -12.03 -45.29 -36.30
C ALA A 147 -11.39 -44.88 -37.63
#